data_AF-A0A1L7XSA5-F1
#
_entry.id   AF-A0A1L7XSA5-F1
#
_cell.length_a   1.000
_cell.length_b   1.000
_cell.length_c   1.000
_cell.angle_alpha   90.00
_cell.angle_beta   90.00
_cell.angle_gamma   90.00
#
_symmetry.space_group_name_H-M   'P 1'
#
loop_
_entity.id
_entity.type
_entity.pdbx_description
1 polymer ?
#
loop_
_entity_poly.entity_id
_entity_poly.type
_entity_poly.pdbx_seq_one_letter_code
_entity_poly.pdbx_strand_id
1 'polypeptide(L)'
;MCDTMSPHSHSTYSPNPQIIDGQFLDQKKLMRLLKDVYGTSEEGKNNFRVELRLNRYRIYPLARPNSNLTEDQIEDCRAIRRR
;
A
#
# COMPACT_ATOMS: atom_id res chain seq x y z
N MET A 1 -5.86 9.12 -39.54
CA MET A 1 -5.66 9.96 -38.35
C MET A 1 -5.91 9.06 -37.17
N CYS A 2 -4.84 8.68 -36.45
CA CYS A 2 -4.91 7.67 -35.40
C CYS A 2 -5.29 8.35 -34.08
N ASP A 3 -6.17 7.70 -33.33
CA ASP A 3 -6.85 8.17 -32.12
C ASP A 3 -5.95 8.84 -31.08
N THR A 4 -6.33 10.07 -30.68
CA THR A 4 -5.78 10.76 -29.52
C THR A 4 -6.23 10.02 -28.26
N MET A 5 -5.35 9.17 -27.74
CA MET A 5 -5.55 8.43 -26.50
C MET A 5 -5.83 9.41 -25.34
N SER A 6 -6.91 9.15 -24.61
CA SER A 6 -7.24 9.84 -23.36
C SER A 6 -6.04 9.84 -22.40
N PRO A 7 -5.70 10.96 -21.75
CA PRO A 7 -4.76 10.95 -20.64
C PRO A 7 -5.53 10.47 -19.41
N HIS A 8 -5.94 9.19 -19.40
CA HIS A 8 -6.19 8.56 -18.12
C HIS A 8 -4.82 8.48 -17.47
N SER A 9 -4.59 9.32 -16.47
CA SER A 9 -3.43 9.28 -15.60
C SER A 9 -3.35 7.88 -15.00
N HIS A 10 -2.77 6.93 -15.73
CA HIS A 10 -2.51 5.59 -15.25
C HIS A 10 -1.43 5.78 -14.20
N SER A 11 -1.89 5.96 -12.97
CA SER A 11 -1.09 5.85 -11.77
C SER A 11 -0.27 4.56 -11.89
N THR A 12 1.00 4.68 -12.29
CA THR A 12 1.87 3.55 -12.56
C THR A 12 2.35 2.98 -11.25
N TYR A 13 1.49 2.20 -10.61
CA TYR A 13 1.87 1.44 -9.42
C TYR A 13 3.04 0.50 -9.74
N SER A 14 3.93 0.31 -8.77
CA SER A 14 5.05 -0.61 -8.87
C SER A 14 4.56 -2.01 -9.27
N PRO A 15 5.17 -2.66 -10.28
CA PRO A 15 4.81 -4.03 -10.67
C PRO A 15 5.25 -5.06 -9.62
N ASN A 16 6.11 -4.67 -8.68
CA ASN A 16 6.62 -5.51 -7.60
C ASN A 16 5.95 -5.11 -6.29
N PRO A 17 4.81 -5.72 -5.92
CA PRO A 17 4.17 -5.44 -4.66
C PRO A 17 5.00 -5.96 -3.48
N GLN A 18 5.00 -5.22 -2.39
CA GLN A 18 5.43 -5.77 -1.10
C GLN A 18 4.31 -6.67 -0.57
N ILE A 19 4.65 -7.91 -0.22
CA ILE A 19 3.72 -8.89 0.34
C ILE A 19 3.94 -8.98 1.84
N ILE A 20 2.85 -8.86 2.60
CA ILE A 20 2.85 -8.95 4.06
C ILE A 20 1.83 -10.01 4.47
N ASP A 21 2.17 -10.84 5.46
CA ASP A 21 1.23 -11.78 6.05
C ASP A 21 0.15 -11.02 6.83
N GLY A 22 -1.11 -11.19 6.44
CA GLY A 22 -2.26 -10.58 7.08
C GLY A 22 -2.67 -11.24 8.39
N GLN A 23 -2.08 -12.38 8.75
CA GLN A 23 -2.44 -13.08 9.98
C GLN A 23 -2.13 -12.20 11.19
N PHE A 24 -3.17 -11.91 11.97
CA PHE A 24 -3.10 -11.03 13.14
C PHE A 24 -2.71 -9.57 12.84
N LEU A 25 -2.71 -9.10 11.60
CA LEU A 25 -2.52 -7.67 11.31
C LEU A 25 -3.81 -6.87 11.54
N ASP A 26 -3.68 -5.75 12.25
CA ASP A 26 -4.75 -4.75 12.35
C ASP A 26 -4.76 -3.90 11.07
N GLN A 27 -5.85 -4.03 10.30
CA GLN A 27 -6.03 -3.29 9.06
C GLN A 27 -5.96 -1.77 9.26
N LYS A 28 -6.51 -1.22 10.36
CA LYS A 28 -6.52 0.23 10.59
C LYS A 28 -5.12 0.75 10.87
N LYS A 29 -4.34 0.02 11.68
CA LYS A 29 -2.93 0.36 11.91
C LYS A 29 -2.12 0.29 10.63
N LEU A 30 -2.30 -0.77 9.85
CA LEU A 30 -1.64 -0.92 8.55
C LEU A 30 -2.00 0.25 7.62
N MET A 31 -3.28 0.59 7.46
CA MET A 31 -3.68 1.73 6.61
C MET A 31 -3.09 3.06 7.07
N ARG A 32 -2.95 3.29 8.39
CA ARG A 32 -2.30 4.49 8.92
C ARG A 32 -0.81 4.50 8.56
N LEU A 33 -0.09 3.41 8.84
CA LEU A 33 1.33 3.27 8.49
C LEU A 33 1.58 3.53 7.00
N LEU A 34 0.74 2.98 6.12
CA LEU A 34 0.89 3.18 4.68
C LEU A 34 0.69 4.63 4.25
N LYS A 35 -0.22 5.37 4.90
CA LYS A 35 -0.37 6.80 4.68
C LYS A 35 0.83 7.58 5.19
N ASP A 36 1.40 7.18 6.33
CA ASP A 36 2.57 7.85 6.89
C ASP A 36 3.82 7.63 6.03
N VAL A 37 3.97 6.43 5.45
CA VAL A 37 5.15 6.05 4.64
C VAL A 37 5.04 6.49 3.18
N TYR A 38 3.90 6.26 2.53
CA TYR A 38 3.72 6.55 1.10
C TYR A 38 3.01 7.89 0.84
N GLY A 39 2.35 8.45 1.84
CA GLY A 39 1.64 9.72 1.74
C GLY A 39 0.34 9.66 0.92
N THR A 40 -0.23 10.84 0.76
CA THR A 40 -1.34 11.13 -0.15
C THR A 40 -0.92 12.17 -1.17
N SER A 41 -1.53 12.16 -2.35
CA SER A 41 -1.36 13.20 -3.36
C SER A 41 -1.99 14.52 -2.89
N GLU A 42 -1.70 15.61 -3.61
CA GLU A 42 -2.32 16.93 -3.39
C GLU A 42 -3.86 16.90 -3.52
N GLU A 43 -4.39 15.93 -4.26
CA GLU A 43 -5.84 15.67 -4.40
C GLU A 43 -6.42 14.82 -3.26
N GLY A 44 -5.61 14.46 -2.24
CA GLY A 44 -6.03 13.62 -1.12
C GLY A 44 -6.14 12.12 -1.45
N LYS A 45 -5.64 11.66 -2.61
CA LYS A 45 -5.65 10.24 -2.99
C LYS A 45 -4.44 9.52 -2.40
N ASN A 46 -4.57 8.26 -2.02
CA ASN A 46 -3.45 7.48 -1.51
C ASN A 46 -2.41 7.23 -2.62
N ASN A 47 -1.12 7.41 -2.32
CA ASN A 47 -0.02 7.07 -3.22
C ASN A 47 0.33 5.58 -3.17
N PHE A 48 -0.63 4.73 -2.82
CA PHE A 48 -0.47 3.30 -2.73
C PHE A 48 -1.81 2.61 -2.95
N ARG A 49 -1.74 1.37 -3.41
CA ARG A 49 -2.87 0.45 -3.51
C ARG A 49 -2.62 -0.74 -2.62
N VAL A 50 -3.66 -1.22 -1.95
CA VAL A 50 -3.60 -2.45 -1.16
C VAL A 50 -4.62 -3.45 -1.66
N GLU A 51 -4.20 -4.70 -1.77
CA GLU A 51 -5.06 -5.84 -2.05
C GLU A 51 -4.91 -6.88 -0.94
N LEU A 52 -6.02 -7.39 -0.42
CA LEU A 52 -6.03 -8.50 0.51
C LEU A 52 -6.45 -9.77 -0.24
N ARG A 53 -5.56 -10.76 -0.35
CA ARG A 53 -5.85 -12.07 -0.95
C ARG A 53 -5.19 -13.18 -0.15
N LEU A 54 -5.92 -14.27 0.11
CA LEU A 54 -5.42 -15.45 0.84
C LEU A 54 -4.71 -15.07 2.16
N ASN A 55 -5.32 -14.15 2.92
CA ASN A 55 -4.78 -13.63 4.17
C ASN A 55 -3.40 -12.96 4.02
N ARG A 56 -3.09 -12.39 2.85
CA ARG A 56 -1.87 -11.61 2.61
C ARG A 56 -2.23 -10.25 2.02
N TYR A 57 -1.61 -9.21 2.55
CA TYR A 57 -1.67 -7.87 1.99
C TYR A 57 -0.62 -7.74 0.89
N ARG A 58 -1.03 -7.27 -0.28
CA ARG A 58 -0.16 -6.85 -1.38
C ARG A 58 -0.24 -5.34 -1.48
N ILE A 59 0.88 -4.68 -1.24
CA ILE A 59 0.98 -3.23 -1.27
C ILE A 59 1.70 -2.85 -2.54
N TYR A 60 1.06 -2.00 -3.34
CA TYR A 60 1.58 -1.46 -4.59
C TYR A 60 1.78 0.05 -4.41
N PRO A 61 3.00 0.52 -4.14
CA PRO A 61 3.31 1.94 -4.10
C PRO A 61 3.14 2.58 -5.49
N LEU A 62 2.67 3.82 -5.54
CA LEU A 62 2.50 4.58 -6.79
C LEU A 62 3.82 5.06 -7.38
N ALA A 63 4.79 5.38 -6.53
CA ALA A 63 6.15 5.71 -6.93
C ALA A 63 7.10 4.60 -6.45
N ARG A 64 8.32 4.54 -7.00
CA ARG A 64 9.37 3.71 -6.37
C ARG A 64 9.56 4.25 -4.95
N PRO A 65 9.22 3.48 -3.92
CA PRO A 65 9.45 3.94 -2.58
C PRO A 65 10.96 3.99 -2.34
N ASN A 66 11.43 4.98 -1.59
CA ASN A 66 12.83 5.05 -1.19
C ASN A 66 13.21 3.83 -0.32
N SER A 67 12.22 3.20 0.32
CA SER A 67 12.34 1.99 1.12
C SER A 67 11.00 1.27 1.23
N ASN A 68 11.03 -0.06 1.26
CA ASN A 68 9.87 -0.87 1.64
C ASN A 68 9.60 -0.76 3.15
N LEU A 69 8.40 -1.18 3.60
CA LEU A 69 8.11 -1.30 5.02
C LEU A 69 9.06 -2.29 5.69
N THR A 70 9.62 -1.93 6.84
CA THR A 70 10.45 -2.84 7.64
C THR A 70 9.59 -3.81 8.44
N GLU A 71 10.15 -4.94 8.87
CA GLU A 71 9.41 -5.91 9.70
C GLU A 71 8.96 -5.27 11.02
N ASP A 72 9.77 -4.42 11.64
CA ASP A 72 9.41 -3.71 12.89
C ASP A 72 8.14 -2.85 12.72
N GLN A 73 8.02 -2.12 11.60
CA GLN A 73 6.84 -1.32 11.29
C GLN A 73 5.59 -2.20 11.09
N ILE A 74 5.78 -3.37 10.50
CA ILE A 74 4.71 -4.36 10.29
C ILE A 74 4.30 -5.00 11.61
N GLU A 75 5.26 -5.28 12.49
CA GLU A 75 5.03 -5.87 13.82
C GLU A 75 4.19 -4.95 14.70
N ASP A 76 4.43 -3.65 14.68
CA ASP A 76 3.62 -2.63 15.37
C ASP A 76 2.14 -2.65 14.93
N CYS A 77 1.90 -3.05 13.68
CA CYS A 77 0.56 -3.20 13.13
C CYS A 77 -0.13 -4.50 13.57
N ARG A 78 0.56 -5.45 14.21
CA ARG A 78 -0.08 -6.68 14.69
C ARG A 78 -1.07 -6.36 15.81
N ALA A 79 -2.27 -6.92 15.70
CA ALA A 79 -3.29 -6.89 16.73
C ALA A 79 -2.81 -7.78 17.88
N ILE A 80 -2.34 -7.15 18.97
CA ILE A 80 -2.17 -7.84 20.24
C ILE A 80 -3.54 -8.44 20.57
N ARG A 81 -3.67 -9.77 20.52
CA ARG A 81 -4.84 -10.45 21.03
C ARG A 81 -4.95 -10.08 22.51
N ARG A 82 -5.83 -9.13 22.84
CA ARG A 82 -6.28 -8.93 24.21
C ARG A 82 -6.88 -10.26 24.65
N ARG A 83 -6.15 -10.95 25.52
CA ARG A 83 -6.52 -12.22 26.13
C ARG A 83 -7.63 -12.00 27.14
#